data_AF-A0A7C3CRQ8-F1
#
_entry.id   AF-A0A7C3CRQ8-F1
#
_cell.length_a   1.000
_cell.length_b   1.000
_cell.length_c   1.000
_cell.angle_alpha   90.00
_cell.angle_beta   90.00
_cell.angle_gamma   90.00
#
_symmetry.space_group_name_H-M   'P 1'
#
loop_
_entity.id
_entity.type
_entity.pdbx_description
1 polymer ?
#
loop_
_entity_poly.entity_id
_entity_poly.type
_entity_poly.pdbx_seq_one_letter_code
_entity_poly.pdbx_strand_id
1 'polypeptide(L)' 'MRLKLTVEVWHRGDWYLARCPELDFVSQGTTPDEARQNLLEVIQIQFEEMSALGTLDD' A
#
# COMPACT_ATOMS: atom_id res chain seq x y z
N MET A 1 -11.91 6.87 8.97
CA MET A 1 -10.93 7.83 8.41
C MET A 1 -11.09 7.91 6.89
N ARG A 2 -10.86 9.06 6.25
CA ARG A 2 -10.89 9.19 4.79
C ARG A 2 -9.57 9.79 4.32
N LEU A 3 -8.72 8.96 3.74
CA LEU A 3 -7.42 9.36 3.20
C LEU A 3 -7.52 9.57 1.69
N LYS A 4 -6.81 10.58 1.19
CA LYS A 4 -6.55 10.73 -0.24
C LYS A 4 -5.08 10.40 -0.44
N LEU A 5 -4.82 9.28 -1.11
CA LEU A 5 -3.48 8.74 -1.30
C LEU A 5 -3.11 8.77 -2.78
N THR A 6 -1.83 9.00 -3.06
CA THR A 6 -1.25 8.87 -4.39
C THR A 6 -0.70 7.46 -4.52
N VAL A 7 -0.95 6.81 -5.66
CA VAL A 7 -0.33 5.53 -5.98
C VAL A 7 0.53 5.70 -7.22
N GLU A 8 1.82 5.52 -7.05
CA GLU A 8 2.81 5.49 -8.11
C GLU A 8 3.02 4.03 -8.54
N VAL A 9 2.95 3.74 -9.84
CA VAL A 9 3.18 2.38 -10.37
C VAL A 9 4.27 2.42 -11.43
N TRP A 10 5.23 1.51 -11.34
CA TRP A 10 6.31 1.40 -12.33
C TRP A 10 6.71 -0.04 -12.61
N HIS A 11 7.16 -0.29 -13.84
CA HIS A 11 7.65 -1.61 -14.27
C HIS A 11 9.15 -1.75 -14.00
N ARG A 12 9.57 -2.90 -13.46
CA ARG A 12 10.97 -3.31 -13.21
C ARG A 12 11.14 -4.79 -13.49
N GLY A 13 11.83 -5.12 -14.58
CA GLY A 13 12.06 -6.50 -14.97
C GLY A 13 10.72 -7.19 -15.25
N ASP A 14 10.42 -8.26 -14.52
CA ASP A 14 9.18 -9.03 -14.63
C ASP A 14 8.07 -8.57 -13.66
N TRP A 15 8.31 -7.48 -12.91
CA TRP A 15 7.43 -7.01 -11.85
C TRP A 15 6.94 -5.58 -12.07
N TYR A 16 5.74 -5.31 -11.58
CA TYR A 16 5.22 -3.97 -11.33
C TYR A 16 5.33 -3.68 -9.85
N LEU A 17 5.84 -2.49 -9.53
CA LEU A 17 5.94 -1.98 -8.17
C LEU A 17 4.89 -0.89 -8.00
N ALA A 18 4.13 -0.94 -6.92
CA ALA A 18 3.18 0.10 -6.54
C ALA A 18 3.62 0.71 -5.20
N ARG A 19 3.62 2.04 -5.10
CA ARG A 19 4.02 2.76 -3.88
C ARG A 19 3.02 3.84 -3.54
N CYS A 20 2.79 4.00 -2.23
CA CYS A 20 2.07 5.12 -1.63
C CYS A 20 3.09 6.03 -0.92
N PRO A 21 3.55 7.13 -1.53
CA PRO A 21 4.58 8.00 -0.94
C PRO A 21 4.18 8.57 0.42
N GLU A 22 2.89 8.88 0.62
CA GLU A 22 2.38 9.48 1.85
C GLU A 22 2.46 8.56 3.06
N LEU A 23 2.43 7.24 2.84
CA LEU A 23 2.53 6.22 3.89
C LEU A 23 3.89 5.50 3.89
N ASP A 24 4.71 5.78 2.89
CA ASP A 24 5.95 5.05 2.58
C ASP A 24 5.76 3.53 2.47
N PHE A 25 4.61 3.10 1.93
CA PHE A 25 4.32 1.68 1.67
C PHE A 25 4.59 1.32 0.22
N VAL A 26 5.04 0.09 0.03
CA VAL A 26 5.33 -0.49 -1.27
C VAL A 26 4.79 -1.91 -1.36
N SER A 27 4.35 -2.28 -2.54
CA SER A 27 3.99 -3.65 -2.90
C SER A 27 4.47 -3.95 -4.33
N GLN A 28 4.33 -5.21 -4.74
CA GLN A 28 4.65 -5.65 -6.09
C GLN A 28 3.59 -6.62 -6.62
N GLY A 29 3.54 -6.76 -7.94
CA GLY A 29 2.70 -7.75 -8.65
C GLY A 29 3.23 -8.00 -10.05
N THR A 30 2.76 -9.07 -10.70
CA THR A 30 3.10 -9.40 -12.10
C THR A 30 2.32 -8.54 -13.10
N THR A 31 1.29 -7.82 -12.64
CA THR A 31 0.54 -6.82 -13.40
C THR A 31 0.43 -5.50 -12.62
N PRO A 32 0.18 -4.35 -13.28
CA PRO A 32 -0.07 -3.09 -12.59
C PRO A 32 -1.23 -3.16 -11.60
N ASP A 33 -2.32 -3.85 -11.98
CA ASP A 33 -3.52 -4.00 -11.16
C ASP A 33 -3.23 -4.86 -9.93
N GLU A 34 -2.52 -5.97 -10.09
CA GLU A 34 -2.10 -6.82 -8.97
C GLU A 34 -1.21 -6.05 -7.99
N ALA A 35 -0.20 -5.32 -8.48
CA ALA A 35 0.65 -4.50 -7.63
C ALA A 35 -0.19 -3.48 -6.82
N ARG A 36 -1.13 -2.81 -7.49
CA ARG A 36 -2.06 -1.86 -6.84
C ARG A 36 -2.95 -2.53 -5.79
N GLN A 37 -3.52 -3.70 -6.07
CA GLN A 37 -4.36 -4.42 -5.10
C GLN A 37 -3.55 -4.85 -3.89
N ASN A 38 -2.34 -5.39 -4.11
CA ASN A 38 -1.43 -5.76 -3.04
C ASN A 38 -1.06 -4.54 -2.18
N LEU A 39 -0.92 -3.33 -2.77
CA LEU A 39 -0.66 -2.11 -2.00
C LEU A 39 -1.86 -1.74 -1.10
N LEU A 40 -3.09 -1.89 -1.61
CA LEU A 40 -4.30 -1.63 -0.84
C LEU A 40 -4.44 -2.61 0.33
N GLU A 41 -4.08 -3.87 0.12
CA GLU A 41 -4.04 -4.88 1.18
C GLU A 41 -3.00 -4.52 2.25
N VAL A 42 -1.78 -4.14 1.87
CA VAL A 42 -0.75 -3.67 2.81
C VAL A 42 -1.25 -2.49 3.65
N ILE A 43 -1.90 -1.50 3.00
CA ILE A 43 -2.49 -0.35 3.69
C ILE A 43 -3.56 -0.81 4.69
N GLN A 44 -4.46 -1.70 4.28
CA GLN A 44 -5.53 -2.21 5.13
C GLN A 44 -4.96 -2.95 6.36
N ILE A 45 -4.05 -3.90 6.14
CA ILE A 45 -3.41 -4.68 7.20
C ILE A 45 -2.73 -3.74 8.19
N GLN A 46 -1.95 -2.76 7.71
CA GLN A 46 -1.24 -1.85 8.59
C GLN A 46 -2.19 -1.03 9.49
N PHE A 47 -3.32 -0.55 8.96
CA PHE A 47 -4.31 0.16 9.76
C PHE A 47 -5.04 -0.75 10.75
N GLU A 48 -5.32 -1.99 10.37
CA GLU A 48 -5.92 -3.00 11.27
C GLU A 48 -4.96 -3.32 12.44
N GLU A 49 -3.67 -3.54 12.16
CA GLU A 49 -2.65 -3.82 13.17
C GLU A 49 -2.41 -2.62 14.09
N MET A 50 -2.30 -1.40 13.56
CA MET A 50 -2.17 -0.20 14.39
C MET A 50 -3.37 0.00 15.32
N SER A 51 -4.58 -0.28 14.84
CA SER A 51 -5.80 -0.24 15.66
C SER A 51 -5.76 -1.30 16.76
N ALA A 52 -5.38 -2.55 16.42
CA ALA A 52 -5.28 -3.65 17.38
C ALA A 52 -4.22 -3.39 18.47
N LEU A 53 -3.11 -2.74 18.11
CA LEU A 53 -2.04 -2.34 19.04
C LEU A 53 -2.36 -1.06 19.82
N GLY A 54 -3.44 -0.36 19.48
CA GLY A 54 -3.81 0.91 20.10
C GLY A 54 -2.88 2.08 19.72
N THR A 55 -2.12 1.97 18.63
CA THR A 55 -1.15 2.98 18.16
C THR A 55 -1.68 3.83 17.01
N LEU A 56 -2.99 3.75 16.70
CA LEU A 56 -3.61 4.48 15.59
C LEU A 56 -4.13 5.87 16.02
N ASP A 57 -4.54 6.01 17.27
CA ASP A 57 -5.21 7.20 17.80
C ASP A 57 -4.29 8.11 18.65
N ASP A 58 -2.98 7.81 18.70
CA ASP A 58 -1.95 8.59 19.41
C ASP A 58 -1.50 9.85 18.66
#